data_AF-A0A814QW63-F1
#
_entry.id   AF-A0A814QW63-F1
#
_cell.length_a   1.000
_cell.length_b   1.000
_cell.length_c   1.000
_cell.angle_alpha   90.00
_cell.angle_beta   90.00
_cell.angle_gamma   90.00
#
_symmetry.space_group_name_H-M   'P 1'
#
loop_
_entity.id
_entity.type
_entity.pdbx_description
1 polymer ?
#
loop_
_entity_poly.entity_id
_entity_poly.type
_entity_poly.pdbx_seq_one_letter_code
_entity_poly.pdbx_strand_id
1 'polypeptide(L)' 'IVIPHINLIYDSTKQLETIGTVIIQSAQPKYKTTDDMLVDLAKQNHNKNERMIIVTADRVSAVQLKNEGCQLVKPYH' A
#
# COMPACT_ATOMS: atom_id res chain seq x y z
N ILE A 1 -13.28 -17.55 -9.73
CA ILE A 1 -11.85 -17.16 -9.71
C ILE A 1 -11.79 -15.79 -9.07
N VAL A 2 -11.06 -15.62 -7.97
CA VAL A 2 -10.88 -14.31 -7.31
C VAL A 2 -9.67 -13.65 -7.93
N ILE A 3 -9.84 -12.45 -8.48
CA ILE A 3 -8.77 -11.67 -9.08
C ILE A 3 -8.23 -10.71 -8.01
N PRO A 4 -6.91 -10.73 -7.70
CA PRO A 4 -6.35 -9.84 -6.68
C PRO A 4 -6.28 -8.40 -7.20
N HIS A 5 -6.65 -7.45 -6.33
CA HIS A 5 -6.44 -6.02 -6.56
C HIS A 5 -5.04 -5.63 -6.08
N ILE A 6 -4.23 -5.07 -6.97
CA ILE A 6 -2.84 -4.70 -6.67
C ILE A 6 -2.75 -3.17 -6.71
N ASN A 7 -2.34 -2.55 -5.61
CA ASN A 7 -2.07 -1.11 -5.57
C ASN A 7 -0.56 -0.88 -5.56
N LEU A 8 -0.05 -0.12 -6.53
CA LEU A 8 1.32 0.39 -6.58
C LEU A 8 1.30 1.86 -6.18
N ILE A 9 2.03 2.23 -5.14
CA ILE A 9 2.00 3.58 -4.57
C ILE A 9 3.38 4.21 -4.67
N TYR A 10 3.42 5.47 -5.12
CA TYR A 10 4.65 6.24 -5.31
C TYR A 10 4.56 7.63 -4.67
N ASP A 11 5.70 8.21 -4.28
CA ASP A 11 5.81 9.58 -3.75
C ASP A 11 5.75 10.68 -4.82
N SER A 12 5.29 10.38 -6.04
CA SER A 12 5.33 11.31 -7.18
C SER A 12 3.96 11.87 -7.51
N THR A 13 3.85 13.19 -7.72
CA THR A 13 2.60 13.89 -8.08
C THR A 13 2.01 13.51 -9.44
N LYS A 14 2.68 12.71 -10.27
CA LYS A 14 2.15 12.29 -11.57
C LYS A 14 1.15 11.16 -11.39
N GLN A 15 -0.09 11.38 -11.82
CA GLN A 15 -1.04 10.30 -12.03
C GLN A 15 -0.48 9.34 -13.08
N LEU A 16 -0.42 8.06 -12.74
CA LEU A 16 0.02 7.00 -13.64
C LEU A 16 -1.17 6.08 -13.92
N GLU A 17 -1.20 5.56 -15.15
CA GLU A 17 -2.31 4.79 -15.70
C GLU A 17 -2.50 3.44 -14.98
N THR A 18 -3.73 2.93 -14.97
CA THR A 18 -4.05 1.59 -14.46
C THR A 18 -3.70 0.55 -15.52
N ILE A 19 -2.99 -0.52 -15.15
CA ILE A 19 -2.65 -1.62 -16.06
C ILE A 19 -3.33 -2.89 -15.56
N GLY A 20 -4.47 -3.25 -16.17
CA GLY A 20 -5.24 -4.43 -15.78
C GLY A 20 -5.77 -4.34 -14.34
N THR A 21 -5.28 -5.21 -13.45
CA THR A 21 -5.67 -5.26 -12.02
C THR A 21 -4.77 -4.40 -11.13
N VAL A 22 -3.77 -3.75 -11.73
CA VAL A 22 -2.78 -2.92 -11.05
C VAL A 22 -3.22 -1.47 -11.12
N ILE A 23 -3.58 -0.92 -9.96
CA ILE A 23 -3.90 0.49 -9.78
C ILE A 23 -2.63 1.20 -9.33
N ILE A 24 -2.22 2.21 -10.10
CA ILE A 24 -1.08 3.04 -9.72
C ILE A 24 -1.59 4.31 -9.05
N GLN A 25 -1.09 4.60 -7.84
CA GLN A 25 -1.52 5.74 -7.04
C GLN A 25 -0.33 6.58 -6.59
N SER A 26 -0.58 7.87 -6.40
CA SER A 26 0.36 8.80 -5.79
C SER A 26 -0.03 9.06 -4.34
N ALA A 27 0.95 9.04 -3.44
CA ALA A 27 0.77 9.52 -2.07
C ALA A 27 0.59 11.06 -2.04
N GLN A 28 1.28 11.79 -2.91
CA GLN A 28 1.20 13.24 -2.99
C GLN A 28 0.03 13.72 -3.87
N PRO A 29 -0.55 14.91 -3.60
CA PRO A 29 -0.17 15.85 -2.54
C PRO A 29 -0.87 15.60 -1.20
N LYS A 30 -1.78 14.61 -1.12
CA LYS A 30 -2.63 14.38 0.06
C LYS A 30 -1.84 13.93 1.28
N TYR A 31 -0.85 13.06 1.07
CA TYR A 31 0.01 12.50 2.11
C TYR A 31 1.43 13.04 1.95
N LYS A 32 2.16 13.13 3.07
CA LYS A 32 3.54 13.61 3.07
C LYS A 32 4.49 12.55 2.53
N THR A 33 4.24 11.28 2.86
CA THR A 33 4.99 10.12 2.35
C THR A 33 4.06 8.97 1.96
N THR A 34 4.60 8.01 1.21
CA THR A 34 3.94 6.74 0.87
C THR A 34 3.59 5.94 2.12
N ASP A 35 4.39 6.00 3.18
CA ASP A 35 4.10 5.33 4.45
C ASP A 35 2.83 5.86 5.10
N ASP A 36 2.61 7.18 5.08
CA ASP A 36 1.38 7.79 5.62
C ASP A 36 0.14 7.26 4.88
N MET A 37 0.23 7.14 3.56
CA MET A 37 -0.83 6.58 2.73
C MET A 37 -1.06 5.09 3.01
N LEU A 38 0.01 4.30 3.14
CA LEU A 38 -0.07 2.87 3.45
C LEU A 38 -0.76 2.62 4.80
N VAL A 39 -0.47 3.42 5.82
CA VAL A 39 -1.11 3.30 7.14
C VAL A 39 -2.60 3.63 7.07
N ASP A 40 -2.99 4.67 6.36
CA ASP A 40 -4.40 5.02 6.19
C ASP A 40 -5.16 3.93 5.42
N LEU A 41 -4.57 3.39 4.35
CA LEU A 41 -5.12 2.26 3.61
C LEU A 41 -5.24 0.99 4.46
N ALA A 42 -4.23 0.69 5.29
CA ALA A 42 -4.26 -0.44 6.21
C ALA A 42 -5.43 -0.34 7.19
N LYS A 43 -5.64 0.83 7.80
CA LYS A 43 -6.77 1.09 8.72
C LYS A 43 -8.12 0.92 8.03
N GLN A 44 -8.26 1.43 6.80
CA GLN A 44 -9.50 1.30 6.03
C GLN A 44 -9.81 -0.16 5.69
N ASN A 45 -8.79 -0.96 5.36
CA ASN A 45 -8.96 -2.37 5.01
C ASN A 45 -9.19 -3.27 6.22
N HIS A 46 -8.58 -2.94 7.36
CA HIS A 46 -8.86 -3.61 8.64
C HIS A 46 -10.35 -3.54 8.98
N ASN A 47 -10.98 -2.37 8.79
CA ASN A 47 -12.43 -2.20 8.99
C ASN A 47 -13.30 -3.00 8.00
N LYS A 48 -12.75 -3.37 6.84
CA LYS A 48 -13.44 -4.18 5.82
C LYS A 48 -13.17 -5.68 5.97
N ASN A 49 -12.33 -6.07 6.93
CA ASN A 49 -11.87 -7.46 7.13
C ASN A 49 -11.20 -8.06 5.87
N GLU A 50 -10.55 -7.20 5.07
CA GLU A 50 -9.83 -7.59 3.86
C GLU A 50 -8.35 -7.86 4.20
N ARG A 51 -7.78 -8.91 3.59
CA ARG A 51 -6.34 -9.20 3.77
C ARG A 51 -5.52 -8.28 2.88
N MET A 52 -4.69 -7.45 3.51
CA MET A 52 -3.74 -6.58 2.82
C MET A 52 -2.32 -7.13 2.92
N ILE A 53 -1.65 -7.23 1.77
CA ILE A 53 -0.22 -7.55 1.67
C ILE A 53 0.50 -6.29 1.21
N ILE A 54 1.51 -5.86 1.97
CA ILE A 54 2.33 -4.70 1.64
C ILE A 54 3.75 -5.18 1.35
N VAL A 55 4.26 -4.80 0.18
CA VAL A 55 5.65 -5.05 -0.22
C VAL A 55 6.45 -3.77 0.00
N THR A 56 7.38 -3.78 0.96
CA THR A 56 8.23 -2.61 1.24
C THR A 56 9.62 -3.06 1.72
N ALA A 57 10.63 -2.27 1.36
CA ALA A 57 11.99 -2.43 1.90
C ALA A 57 12.19 -1.64 3.22
N ASP A 58 11.29 -0.69 3.53
CA ASP A 58 11.39 0.14 4.72
C ASP A 58 10.98 -0.64 5.98
N ARG A 59 11.84 -0.57 7.00
CA ARG A 59 11.64 -1.24 8.29
C ARG A 59 10.88 -0.38 9.29
N VAL A 60 10.88 0.94 9.13
CA VAL A 60 10.27 1.87 10.10
C VAL A 60 8.75 1.76 10.01
N SER A 61 8.18 1.87 8.80
CA SER A 61 6.74 1.75 8.57
C SER A 61 6.22 0.31 8.73
N ALA A 62 7.08 -0.69 8.52
CA ALA A 62 6.74 -2.11 8.70
C ALA A 62 6.15 -2.43 10.08
N VAL A 63 6.70 -1.88 11.18
CA VAL A 63 6.18 -2.17 12.52
C VAL A 63 4.74 -1.67 12.68
N GLN A 64 4.48 -0.45 12.24
CA GLN A 64 3.16 0.17 12.32
C GLN A 64 2.13 -0.58 11.47
N LEU A 65 2.49 -0.92 10.23
CA LEU A 65 1.60 -1.65 9.32
C LEU A 65 1.26 -3.07 9.81
N LYS A 66 2.21 -3.73 10.48
CA LYS A 66 1.96 -5.04 11.11
C LYS A 66 0.93 -4.94 12.23
N ASN A 67 0.98 -3.88 13.03
CA ASN A 67 0.01 -3.64 14.10
C ASN A 67 -1.41 -3.38 13.56
N GLU A 68 -1.52 -2.86 12.34
CA GLU A 68 -2.79 -2.69 11.62
C GLU A 68 -3.25 -3.98 10.91
N GLY A 69 -2.62 -5.12 11.16
CA GLY A 69 -3.03 -6.44 10.65
C GLY A 69 -2.55 -6.78 9.24
N CYS A 70 -1.64 -5.98 8.66
CA CYS A 70 -1.09 -6.24 7.34
C CYS A 70 -0.04 -7.35 7.34
N GLN A 71 0.00 -8.12 6.25
CA GLN A 71 1.12 -9.01 5.96
C GLN A 71 2.20 -8.24 5.23
N LEU A 72 3.45 -8.37 5.68
CA LEU A 72 4.59 -7.63 5.13
C LEU A 72 5.51 -8.57 4.39
N VAL A 73 5.85 -8.17 3.16
CA VAL A 73 6.77 -8.90 2.29
C VAL A 73 7.94 -7.98 1.97
N LYS A 74 9.17 -8.49 2.14
CA LYS A 74 10.35 -7.77 1.68
C LYS A 74 10.52 -8.00 0.18
N PRO A 75 10.83 -6.96 -0.62
CA PRO A 75 11.19 -7.15 -2.01
C PRO A 75 12.48 -7.98 -2.09
N TYR A 76 12.54 -8.91 -3.05
CA TYR A 76 13.76 -9.64 -3.36
C TYR A 76 14.69 -8.73 -4.18
N HIS A 77 15.99 -8.78 -3.87
CA HIS A 77 17.06 -8.13 -4.63
C HIS A 77 17.51 -9.02 -5.80
#